data_AF-A0A7X3Y6K6-F1
#
_entry.id   AF-A0A7X3Y6K6-F1
#
_cell.length_a   1.000
_cell.length_b   1.000
_cell.length_c   1.000
_cell.angle_alpha   90.00
_cell.angle_beta   90.00
_cell.angle_gamma   90.00
#
_symmetry.space_group_name_H-M   'P 1'
#
loop_
_entity.id
_entity.type
_entity.pdbx_description
1 polymer ?
#
loop_
_entity_poly.entity_id
_entity_poly.type
_entity_poly.pdbx_seq_one_letter_code
_entity_poly.pdbx_strand_id
1 'polypeptide(L)'
;GGYGVLELLPAARRDGFGERLLLRLRAQQRQHAVAVVGEVAVQEDMAPVAGRVNPAEGVPGGTRRGAVDLQIGGGAHGGGRMAAVHRHRLALARTQLPEIGGGLRGGGDGDRAGLADAVRSREDRVGPGQWNIPDGLMYHPASIARRKPMGDAPLAGITVLDLTQFEAGPSCTEALAWHGANVIKVEEPRRGDQGRLAISERPDMDSLYFILLNCNKRSITCNLKEESGKALLRRLIARADVLIENFAPGAIERLGFGWDELQKLNPRLVFAQVKGFATDGPYAKYLSFDMIAQATGGVMSITGMPDGVPIRPGATIGDTGTGLHMCVSILSALFQRERTGRGQHLQVAMQDAMTNYCRVTFSRQPMMQEAAPRLGNSVASGAPGGLFPCKGGGPNDYCFIFVARDLTVHWERVCKAIGREDMLADPRFSDGHKRIEHKAEIEENVSAWTRERTKQEVMEAIGGAGVPAGAVFDIKDLISNEDMHRRGIMQTVEHPDRGAVVVPAWPVRFGGEAMDVVRAPLLGEHNEAVLGELLDMPPAEVADLKQAGAL
;
A
#
# COMPACT_ATOMS: atom_id res chain seq x y z
N GLY A 1 37.81 -4.64 -33.61
CA GLY A 1 38.17 -6.05 -33.38
C GLY A 1 36.95 -6.90 -33.71
N GLY A 2 37.16 -7.98 -34.46
CA GLY A 2 36.19 -8.89 -35.09
C GLY A 2 34.71 -8.81 -34.68
N TYR A 3 33.86 -8.32 -35.59
CA TYR A 3 32.42 -8.59 -35.57
C TYR A 3 32.07 -9.34 -36.86
N GLY A 4 31.46 -10.52 -36.70
CA GLY A 4 31.17 -11.48 -37.77
C GLY A 4 30.13 -10.99 -38.78
N VAL A 5 30.16 -11.60 -39.97
CA VAL A 5 29.26 -11.34 -41.09
C VAL A 5 27.83 -11.82 -40.76
N LEU A 6 26.84 -10.95 -40.95
CA LEU A 6 25.41 -11.27 -40.89
C LEU A 6 24.95 -11.78 -42.26
N GLU A 7 24.41 -12.99 -42.32
CA GLU A 7 23.87 -13.57 -43.55
C GLU A 7 22.34 -13.67 -43.45
N LEU A 8 21.63 -13.03 -44.39
CA LEU A 8 20.16 -13.06 -44.50
C LEU A 8 19.76 -14.24 -45.38
N LEU A 9 19.03 -15.22 -44.83
CA LEU A 9 18.46 -16.32 -45.61
C LEU A 9 16.94 -16.13 -45.75
N PRO A 10 16.38 -16.08 -46.96
CA PRO A 10 14.93 -16.07 -47.16
C PRO A 10 14.36 -17.47 -46.91
N ALA A 11 13.37 -17.59 -46.02
CA ALA A 11 12.54 -18.78 -45.91
C ALA A 11 11.08 -18.38 -46.12
N ALA A 12 10.53 -18.70 -47.30
CA ALA A 12 9.11 -18.54 -47.60
C ALA A 12 8.36 -19.81 -47.17
N ARG A 13 7.33 -19.67 -46.34
CA ARG A 13 6.23 -20.65 -46.25
C ARG A 13 4.93 -19.93 -46.59
N ARG A 14 4.15 -20.55 -47.49
CA ARG A 14 2.80 -20.11 -47.86
C ARG A 14 1.79 -20.85 -47.01
N ASP A 15 1.28 -20.17 -46.00
CA ASP A 15 0.03 -20.56 -45.34
C ASP A 15 -0.96 -19.42 -45.60
N GLY A 16 -2.22 -19.74 -45.91
CA GLY A 16 -3.21 -18.89 -46.62
C GLY A 16 -3.69 -17.58 -45.96
N PHE A 17 -2.88 -16.91 -45.15
CA PHE A 17 -3.11 -15.58 -44.59
C PHE A 17 -1.80 -14.76 -44.61
N GLY A 18 -1.48 -14.14 -45.75
CA GLY A 18 -0.44 -13.11 -45.90
C GLY A 18 1.03 -13.59 -45.86
N GLU A 19 1.91 -12.90 -46.58
CA GLU A 19 3.36 -13.17 -46.55
C GLU A 19 3.94 -12.77 -45.18
N ARG A 20 4.54 -13.72 -44.46
CA ARG A 20 5.34 -13.45 -43.25
C ARG A 20 6.82 -13.71 -43.52
N LEU A 21 7.66 -12.71 -43.29
CA LEU A 21 9.12 -12.84 -43.39
C LEU A 21 9.67 -13.35 -42.05
N LEU A 22 10.23 -14.57 -42.03
CA LEU A 22 10.88 -15.15 -40.86
C LEU A 22 12.39 -14.91 -40.93
N LEU A 23 12.92 -14.11 -40.02
CA LEU A 23 14.36 -13.85 -39.88
C LEU A 23 14.96 -14.85 -38.88
N ARG A 24 15.97 -15.63 -39.31
CA ARG A 24 16.79 -16.46 -38.41
C ARG A 24 18.15 -15.81 -38.21
N LEU A 25 18.51 -15.54 -36.95
CA LEU A 25 19.88 -15.16 -36.57
C LEU A 25 20.68 -16.41 -36.22
N ARG A 26 21.88 -16.55 -36.79
CA ARG A 26 22.82 -17.63 -36.44
C ARG A 26 24.10 -16.99 -35.91
N ALA A 27 24.33 -17.08 -34.61
CA ALA A 27 25.61 -16.69 -34.01
C ALA A 27 26.57 -17.89 -34.03
N GLN A 28 27.74 -17.74 -34.65
CA GLN A 28 28.83 -18.71 -34.55
C GLN A 28 29.58 -18.52 -33.22
N GLN A 29 29.07 -19.17 -32.16
CA GLN A 29 29.79 -19.92 -31.12
C GLN A 29 29.07 -19.87 -29.75
N ARG A 30 28.71 -21.10 -29.32
CA ARG A 30 28.33 -21.60 -27.98
C ARG A 30 27.12 -20.99 -27.25
N GLN A 31 26.02 -21.75 -27.38
CA GLN A 31 24.91 -22.03 -26.45
C GLN A 31 24.04 -20.86 -25.93
N HIS A 32 22.72 -21.12 -26.00
CA HIS A 32 21.57 -20.30 -25.62
C HIS A 32 21.07 -19.32 -26.69
N ALA A 33 20.09 -19.79 -27.48
CA ALA A 33 19.30 -18.95 -28.37
C ALA A 33 18.03 -18.48 -27.63
N VAL A 34 17.89 -17.16 -27.46
CA VAL A 34 16.64 -16.50 -27.06
C VAL A 34 15.91 -16.13 -28.35
N ALA A 35 14.68 -16.63 -28.53
CA ALA A 35 13.80 -16.18 -29.61
C ALA A 35 13.07 -14.92 -29.15
N VAL A 36 13.35 -13.78 -29.79
CA VAL A 36 12.56 -12.56 -29.66
C VAL A 36 11.53 -12.56 -30.78
N VAL A 37 10.25 -12.66 -30.45
CA VAL A 37 9.14 -12.43 -31.39
C VAL A 37 8.64 -11.02 -31.16
N GLY A 38 8.87 -10.13 -32.12
CA GLY A 38 8.28 -8.78 -32.14
C GLY A 38 7.19 -8.70 -33.20
N GLU A 39 6.01 -8.21 -32.83
CA GLU A 39 4.96 -7.83 -33.77
C GLU A 39 5.22 -6.43 -34.31
N VAL A 40 5.11 -6.25 -35.64
CA VAL A 40 5.05 -4.94 -36.29
C VAL A 40 3.61 -4.72 -36.70
N ALA A 41 2.91 -3.81 -36.02
CA ALA A 41 1.60 -3.33 -36.47
C ALA A 41 1.81 -2.25 -37.54
N VAL A 42 1.31 -2.51 -38.75
CA VAL A 42 1.17 -1.50 -39.80
C VAL A 42 -0.17 -0.81 -39.58
N GLN A 43 -0.16 0.48 -39.32
CA GLN A 43 -1.36 1.30 -39.15
C GLN A 43 -1.77 1.87 -40.52
N GLU A 44 -2.87 1.38 -41.09
CA GLU A 44 -3.53 1.96 -42.26
C GLU A 44 -4.71 2.86 -41.83
N ASP A 45 -4.88 3.94 -42.60
CA ASP A 45 -6.02 4.85 -42.72
C ASP A 45 -6.28 5.96 -41.68
N MET A 46 -5.92 7.19 -42.08
CA MET A 46 -6.76 8.41 -41.96
C MET A 46 -6.40 9.40 -43.11
N ALA A 47 -7.40 9.83 -43.88
CA ALA A 47 -7.33 10.96 -44.83
C ALA A 47 -8.13 12.17 -44.30
N PRO A 48 -8.11 13.36 -44.95
CA PRO A 48 -6.97 14.26 -45.11
C PRO A 48 -7.27 15.64 -44.47
N VAL A 49 -6.24 16.35 -43.98
CA VAL A 49 -6.36 17.80 -43.71
C VAL A 49 -5.67 18.56 -44.83
N ALA A 50 -6.47 19.38 -45.51
CA ALA A 50 -6.06 20.28 -46.59
C ALA A 50 -5.14 21.39 -46.08
N GLY A 51 -4.08 21.71 -46.84
CA GLY A 51 -3.21 22.83 -46.51
C GLY A 51 -1.99 23.01 -47.43
N ARG A 52 -2.25 23.42 -48.68
CA ARG A 52 -1.37 24.14 -49.62
C ARG A 52 0.12 23.76 -49.73
N VAL A 53 0.44 23.19 -50.90
CA VAL A 53 1.78 23.15 -51.51
C VAL A 53 1.93 24.34 -52.47
N ASN A 54 3.13 24.92 -52.58
CA ASN A 54 3.71 25.37 -53.86
C ASN A 54 5.22 25.69 -53.75
N PRO A 55 5.99 25.72 -54.88
CA PRO A 55 6.94 24.64 -55.21
C PRO A 55 8.31 25.17 -55.74
N ALA A 56 9.07 24.27 -56.39
CA ALA A 56 10.27 24.45 -57.23
C ALA A 56 11.60 24.18 -56.50
N GLU A 57 12.58 23.39 -56.99
CA GLU A 57 12.97 22.89 -58.33
C GLU A 57 13.55 21.45 -58.16
N GLY A 58 13.39 20.48 -59.08
CA GLY A 58 14.22 20.31 -60.29
C GLY A 58 15.17 19.09 -60.21
N VAL A 59 14.72 17.94 -60.76
CA VAL A 59 15.26 16.56 -61.01
C VAL A 59 16.66 16.50 -61.74
N PRO A 60 17.45 15.38 -61.92
CA PRO A 60 17.31 13.93 -61.59
C PRO A 60 18.53 13.18 -60.97
N GLY A 61 18.27 11.98 -60.40
CA GLY A 61 19.11 10.79 -60.62
C GLY A 61 19.71 10.08 -59.38
N GLY A 62 19.47 8.77 -59.24
CA GLY A 62 20.37 7.85 -58.55
C GLY A 62 19.96 7.31 -57.17
N THR A 63 19.48 6.06 -57.15
CA THR A 63 19.45 5.06 -56.05
C THR A 63 19.79 5.50 -54.61
N ARG A 64 18.76 5.50 -53.75
CA ARG A 64 18.84 5.71 -52.29
C ARG A 64 19.49 4.51 -51.58
N ARG A 65 20.56 4.77 -50.80
CA ARG A 65 20.94 4.00 -49.61
C ARG A 65 20.63 4.88 -48.39
N GLY A 66 19.63 4.51 -47.60
CA GLY A 66 19.33 5.18 -46.34
C GLY A 66 20.15 4.56 -45.21
N ALA A 67 21.08 5.33 -44.65
CA ALA A 67 21.63 5.09 -43.32
C ALA A 67 20.62 5.64 -42.29
N VAL A 68 20.38 4.89 -41.22
CA VAL A 68 19.64 5.38 -40.05
C VAL A 68 20.67 5.67 -38.97
N ASP A 69 20.88 6.95 -38.68
CA ASP A 69 21.69 7.40 -37.55
C ASP A 69 20.91 7.21 -36.25
N LEU A 70 21.49 6.44 -35.33
CA LEU A 70 21.03 6.28 -33.95
C LEU A 70 21.78 7.29 -33.08
N GLN A 71 21.11 8.38 -32.74
CA GLN A 71 21.67 9.40 -31.85
C GLN A 71 21.40 9.02 -30.38
N ILE A 72 22.45 8.58 -29.68
CA ILE A 72 22.47 8.43 -28.22
C ILE A 72 23.10 9.71 -27.66
N GLY A 73 22.31 10.54 -26.97
CA GLY A 73 22.76 11.79 -26.37
C GLY A 73 22.81 11.72 -24.85
N GLY A 74 24.01 11.74 -24.27
CA GLY A 74 24.27 12.13 -22.90
C GLY A 74 25.33 13.23 -22.85
N GLY A 75 25.17 14.24 -21.97
CA GLY A 75 26.26 15.15 -21.59
C GLY A 75 25.91 16.62 -21.26
N ALA A 76 25.72 16.88 -19.95
CA ALA A 76 26.26 17.98 -19.12
C ALA A 76 26.09 19.51 -19.42
N HIS A 77 25.67 20.23 -18.34
CA HIS A 77 26.19 21.49 -17.73
C HIS A 77 25.28 22.74 -17.59
N GLY A 78 25.39 23.35 -16.39
CA GLY A 78 24.80 24.62 -15.91
C GLY A 78 23.82 24.38 -14.75
N GLY A 79 24.00 24.79 -13.49
CA GLY A 79 24.80 25.85 -12.88
C GLY A 79 23.87 26.65 -11.96
N GLY A 80 23.94 26.48 -10.64
CA GLY A 80 23.10 27.24 -9.70
C GLY A 80 23.17 26.74 -8.26
N ARG A 81 24.11 27.28 -7.47
CA ARG A 81 24.23 27.09 -6.02
C ARG A 81 23.31 28.07 -5.29
N MET A 82 22.56 27.59 -4.29
CA MET A 82 22.26 28.38 -3.08
C MET A 82 22.34 27.45 -1.87
N ALA A 83 23.41 27.62 -1.09
CA ALA A 83 23.60 27.00 0.21
C ALA A 83 23.09 27.97 1.28
N ALA A 84 22.01 27.59 1.99
CA ALA A 84 21.63 28.23 3.24
C ALA A 84 22.23 27.43 4.40
N VAL A 85 23.19 28.06 5.07
CA VAL A 85 23.82 27.61 6.30
C VAL A 85 22.84 27.87 7.45
N HIS A 86 22.47 26.84 8.22
CA HIS A 86 21.87 27.02 9.54
C HIS A 86 22.68 26.25 10.58
N ARG A 87 23.27 27.02 11.51
CA ARG A 87 24.08 26.54 12.63
C ARG A 87 23.17 25.93 13.68
N HIS A 88 23.46 24.71 14.13
CA HIS A 88 22.95 24.20 15.40
C HIS A 88 23.74 24.79 16.58
N ARG A 89 23.02 25.32 17.56
CA ARG A 89 23.52 25.58 18.91
C ARG A 89 23.16 24.37 19.77
N LEU A 90 24.18 23.65 20.23
CA LEU A 90 24.10 22.65 21.29
C LEU A 90 23.85 23.37 22.63
N ALA A 91 22.80 22.97 23.34
CA ALA A 91 22.63 23.25 24.77
C ALA A 91 22.74 21.92 25.53
N LEU A 92 23.83 21.76 26.26
CA LEU A 92 24.04 20.67 27.22
C LEU A 92 23.18 20.94 28.46
N ALA A 93 22.23 20.05 28.75
CA ALA A 93 21.58 19.98 30.06
C ALA A 93 21.95 18.65 30.71
N ARG A 94 22.82 18.74 31.71
CA ARG A 94 23.09 17.69 32.70
C ARG A 94 21.89 17.60 33.63
N THR A 95 21.34 16.41 33.83
CA THR A 95 20.54 16.12 35.02
C THR A 95 20.78 14.70 35.51
N GLN A 96 20.96 14.62 36.82
CA GLN A 96 21.48 13.50 37.61
C GLN A 96 20.48 12.33 37.71
N LEU A 97 21.01 11.11 37.74
CA LEU A 97 20.30 9.89 38.12
C LEU A 97 20.20 9.79 39.66
N PRO A 98 19.09 9.31 40.23
CA PRO A 98 19.08 8.85 41.61
C PRO A 98 19.60 7.41 41.72
N GLU A 99 20.49 7.20 42.68
CA GLU A 99 20.94 5.90 43.16
C GLU A 99 19.76 5.12 43.78
N ILE A 100 19.66 3.83 43.44
CA ILE A 100 18.86 2.87 44.21
C ILE A 100 19.77 1.71 44.58
N GLY A 101 20.13 1.67 45.86
CA GLY A 101 20.86 0.59 46.50
C GLY A 101 19.97 -0.54 47.00
N GLY A 102 20.62 -1.69 47.23
CA GLY A 102 20.04 -2.91 47.82
C GLY A 102 20.04 -4.04 46.79
N GLY A 103 20.71 -5.18 46.96
CA GLY A 103 21.33 -5.80 48.12
C GLY A 103 21.28 -7.30 47.85
N LEU A 104 22.41 -7.89 47.47
CA LEU A 104 22.55 -9.31 47.14
C LEU A 104 22.83 -10.14 48.39
N ARG A 105 22.05 -11.22 48.59
CA ARG A 105 22.38 -12.49 49.27
C ARG A 105 21.40 -13.54 48.71
N GLY A 106 21.72 -14.79 48.36
CA GLY A 106 22.93 -15.61 48.41
C GLY A 106 22.50 -17.10 48.45
N GLY A 107 23.17 -17.97 47.68
CA GLY A 107 23.19 -19.45 47.80
C GLY A 107 21.93 -20.21 47.34
N GLY A 108 21.99 -21.43 46.78
CA GLY A 108 23.08 -22.36 46.47
C GLY A 108 22.47 -23.69 45.97
N ASP A 109 23.19 -24.33 45.05
CA ASP A 109 23.23 -25.74 44.61
C ASP A 109 22.04 -26.72 44.76
N GLY A 110 21.85 -27.48 43.69
CA GLY A 110 21.65 -28.94 43.80
C GLY A 110 20.37 -29.52 43.21
N ASP A 111 20.47 -30.01 41.97
CA ASP A 111 20.42 -31.45 41.65
C ASP A 111 19.49 -31.85 40.50
N ARG A 112 20.03 -32.75 39.67
CA ARG A 112 19.45 -33.31 38.46
C ARG A 112 18.64 -34.56 38.81
N ALA A 113 17.34 -34.53 38.60
CA ALA A 113 16.54 -35.71 38.22
C ALA A 113 15.16 -35.24 37.75
N GLY A 114 14.73 -35.63 36.55
CA GLY A 114 13.36 -35.40 36.08
C GLY A 114 13.20 -34.93 34.64
N LEU A 115 14.07 -35.37 33.72
CA LEU A 115 13.82 -35.27 32.28
C LEU A 115 12.87 -36.41 31.87
N ALA A 116 11.59 -36.30 32.22
CA ALA A 116 10.45 -37.04 31.64
C ALA A 116 9.17 -36.63 32.40
N ASP A 117 8.58 -35.46 32.07
CA ASP A 117 7.13 -35.19 32.24
C ASP A 117 6.69 -33.75 31.84
N ALA A 118 7.59 -32.89 31.38
CA ALA A 118 7.27 -31.48 31.05
C ALA A 118 6.67 -31.25 29.64
N VAL A 119 5.77 -32.10 29.15
CA VAL A 119 5.04 -31.88 27.88
C VAL A 119 3.50 -31.95 28.02
N ARG A 120 2.95 -32.14 29.23
CA ARG A 120 1.50 -32.05 29.44
C ARG A 120 1.14 -31.29 30.71
N SER A 121 1.17 -29.96 30.64
CA SER A 121 0.37 -29.03 31.49
C SER A 121 0.86 -27.59 31.34
N ARG A 122 0.62 -26.96 30.18
CA ARG A 122 0.65 -25.49 30.04
C ARG A 122 -0.40 -24.95 29.07
N GLU A 123 -1.47 -25.71 28.88
CA GLU A 123 -2.76 -25.13 28.48
C GLU A 123 -3.55 -24.93 29.79
N ASP A 124 -4.28 -23.83 29.90
CA ASP A 124 -4.95 -23.31 31.11
C ASP A 124 -4.08 -22.49 32.08
N ARG A 125 -3.79 -21.24 31.67
CA ARG A 125 -3.90 -20.01 32.50
C ARG A 125 -3.48 -18.78 31.69
N VAL A 126 -4.36 -18.35 30.78
CA VAL A 126 -4.40 -16.95 30.33
C VAL A 126 -5.86 -16.53 30.39
N GLY A 127 -6.28 -15.98 31.53
CA GLY A 127 -7.53 -15.24 31.61
C GLY A 127 -7.45 -13.95 30.80
N PRO A 128 -8.59 -13.32 30.45
CA PRO A 128 -8.61 -12.10 29.65
C PRO A 128 -7.81 -11.02 30.38
N GLY A 129 -6.67 -10.64 29.81
CA GLY A 129 -5.83 -9.57 30.34
C GLY A 129 -6.60 -8.26 30.32
N GLN A 130 -6.86 -7.71 31.50
CA GLN A 130 -7.16 -6.29 31.65
C GLN A 130 -5.95 -5.51 31.13
N TRP A 131 -6.18 -4.71 30.09
CA TRP A 131 -5.21 -3.74 29.61
C TRP A 131 -5.08 -2.62 30.65
N ASN A 132 -4.14 -2.77 31.59
CA ASN A 132 -3.74 -1.67 32.44
C ASN A 132 -2.95 -0.66 31.58
N ILE A 133 -3.64 0.38 31.14
CA ILE A 133 -3.02 1.62 30.66
C ILE A 133 -2.29 2.22 31.87
N PRO A 134 -0.97 2.48 31.82
CA PRO A 134 -0.27 3.12 32.93
C PRO A 134 -0.86 4.50 33.21
N ASP A 135 -1.30 4.72 34.45
CA ASP A 135 -1.63 6.05 34.97
C ASP A 135 -0.38 6.93 34.87
N GLY A 136 -0.37 7.89 33.93
CA GLY A 136 0.77 8.81 33.77
C GLY A 136 0.91 9.52 32.42
N LEU A 137 0.20 9.13 31.37
CA LEU A 137 0.16 9.88 30.10
C LEU A 137 -1.04 10.84 30.08
N MET A 138 -1.07 11.81 30.99
CA MET A 138 -1.89 13.01 30.79
C MET A 138 -1.23 13.85 29.69
N TYR A 139 -1.59 13.57 28.44
CA TYR A 139 -1.23 14.44 27.33
C TYR A 139 -2.02 15.75 27.47
N HIS A 140 -1.32 16.86 27.57
CA HIS A 140 -1.93 18.18 27.64
C HIS A 140 -2.70 18.46 26.33
N PRO A 141 -4.01 18.80 26.37
CA PRO A 141 -4.78 19.10 25.18
C PRO A 141 -4.43 20.51 24.70
N ALA A 142 -3.35 20.62 23.92
CA ALA A 142 -2.93 21.89 23.32
C ALA A 142 -2.57 21.70 21.85
N SER A 143 -3.52 21.20 21.06
CA SER A 143 -3.71 21.65 19.68
C SER A 143 -5.07 21.17 19.17
N ILE A 144 -6.10 21.98 19.41
CA ILE A 144 -7.26 21.97 18.53
C ILE A 144 -6.74 22.55 17.21
N ALA A 145 -6.21 21.69 16.34
CA ALA A 145 -5.76 22.06 15.02
C ALA A 145 -6.94 22.75 14.31
N ARG A 146 -6.69 23.98 13.85
CA ARG A 146 -7.69 24.76 13.11
C ARG A 146 -7.95 24.02 11.81
N ARG A 147 -9.11 23.36 11.73
CA ARG A 147 -9.66 22.72 10.53
C ARG A 147 -9.45 23.65 9.33
N LYS A 148 -8.76 23.19 8.29
CA LYS A 148 -8.73 23.93 7.02
C LYS A 148 -10.17 24.11 6.53
N PRO A 149 -10.59 25.30 6.07
CA PRO A 149 -11.92 25.48 5.52
C PRO A 149 -12.15 24.44 4.41
N MET A 150 -13.26 23.70 4.50
CA MET A 150 -13.62 22.66 3.52
C MET A 150 -13.64 23.17 2.07
N GLY A 151 -13.71 24.48 1.85
CA GLY A 151 -13.75 25.10 0.51
C GLY A 151 -12.51 24.90 -0.36
N ASP A 152 -11.34 24.63 0.22
CA ASP A 152 -10.06 24.53 -0.52
C ASP A 152 -9.46 23.11 -0.53
N ALA A 153 -10.21 22.10 -0.07
CA ALA A 153 -9.72 20.72 -0.06
C ALA A 153 -9.72 20.11 -1.47
N PRO A 154 -8.81 19.16 -1.79
CA PRO A 154 -8.71 18.59 -3.15
C PRO A 154 -10.01 18.01 -3.71
N LEU A 155 -10.86 17.45 -2.86
CA LEU A 155 -12.16 16.88 -3.22
C LEU A 155 -13.34 17.68 -2.66
N ALA A 156 -13.14 18.96 -2.35
CA ALA A 156 -14.22 19.86 -1.97
C ALA A 156 -15.34 19.83 -3.00
N GLY A 157 -16.59 19.66 -2.54
CA GLY A 157 -17.77 19.57 -3.40
C GLY A 157 -18.07 18.17 -3.95
N ILE A 158 -17.20 17.18 -3.77
CA ILE A 158 -17.48 15.79 -4.16
C ILE A 158 -18.30 15.11 -3.06
N THR A 159 -19.46 14.55 -3.41
CA THR A 159 -20.29 13.75 -2.50
C THR A 159 -20.17 12.26 -2.82
N VAL A 160 -19.80 11.47 -1.81
CA VAL A 160 -19.60 10.01 -1.92
C VAL A 160 -20.63 9.30 -1.05
N LEU A 161 -21.40 8.40 -1.65
CA LEU A 161 -22.25 7.46 -0.93
C LEU A 161 -21.48 6.15 -0.72
N ASP A 162 -21.21 5.86 0.54
CA ASP A 162 -20.41 4.73 1.01
C ASP A 162 -21.33 3.64 1.57
N LEU A 163 -21.61 2.60 0.78
CA LEU A 163 -22.34 1.40 1.21
C LEU A 163 -21.39 0.28 1.66
N THR A 164 -20.12 0.61 1.88
CA THR A 164 -19.11 -0.41 2.09
C THR A 164 -19.06 -0.90 3.54
N GLN A 165 -18.55 -2.12 3.71
CA GLN A 165 -18.42 -2.82 4.98
C GLN A 165 -16.99 -3.32 5.18
N PHE A 166 -16.62 -3.55 6.45
CA PHE A 166 -15.29 -4.03 6.83
C PHE A 166 -14.16 -3.06 6.42
N GLU A 167 -13.31 -3.40 5.42
CA GLU A 167 -12.06 -2.66 5.19
C GLU A 167 -11.76 -2.27 3.74
N ALA A 168 -11.89 -3.16 2.75
CA ALA A 168 -11.47 -2.82 1.38
C ALA A 168 -12.22 -1.60 0.80
N GLY A 169 -13.53 -1.54 1.01
CA GLY A 169 -14.32 -0.37 0.64
C GLY A 169 -14.13 0.81 1.59
N PRO A 170 -14.19 0.63 2.93
CA PRO A 170 -14.03 1.72 3.89
C PRO A 170 -12.69 2.45 3.81
N SER A 171 -11.59 1.74 3.54
CA SER A 171 -10.26 2.33 3.32
C SER A 171 -10.21 3.24 2.09
N CYS A 172 -10.93 2.88 1.01
CA CYS A 172 -11.08 3.72 -0.17
C CYS A 172 -11.81 5.03 0.18
N THR A 173 -12.96 4.92 0.85
CA THR A 173 -13.79 6.09 1.16
C THR A 173 -13.20 6.96 2.26
N GLU A 174 -12.47 6.40 3.22
CA GLU A 174 -11.71 7.17 4.20
C GLU A 174 -10.60 7.99 3.54
N ALA A 175 -9.87 7.43 2.57
CA ALA A 175 -8.90 8.18 1.79
C ALA A 175 -9.55 9.37 1.03
N LEU A 176 -10.73 9.16 0.46
CA LEU A 176 -11.50 10.25 -0.17
C LEU A 176 -11.96 11.31 0.86
N ALA A 177 -12.38 10.88 2.06
CA ALA A 177 -12.79 11.77 3.14
C ALA A 177 -11.62 12.64 3.66
N TRP A 178 -10.42 12.06 3.82
CA TRP A 178 -9.21 12.81 4.17
C TRP A 178 -8.84 13.86 3.10
N HIS A 179 -9.17 13.60 1.84
CA HIS A 179 -9.01 14.58 0.75
C HIS A 179 -10.15 15.60 0.65
N GLY A 180 -11.09 15.59 1.60
CA GLY A 180 -12.14 16.59 1.75
C GLY A 180 -13.43 16.27 1.01
N ALA A 181 -13.60 15.04 0.50
CA ALA A 181 -14.89 14.61 -0.03
C ALA A 181 -15.92 14.54 1.11
N ASN A 182 -17.17 14.90 0.80
CA ASN A 182 -18.29 14.64 1.68
C ASN A 182 -18.69 13.16 1.60
N VAL A 183 -18.11 12.34 2.47
CA VAL A 183 -18.37 10.91 2.51
C VAL A 183 -19.50 10.59 3.49
N ILE A 184 -20.57 10.04 2.94
CA ILE A 184 -21.77 9.63 3.68
C ILE A 184 -21.84 8.11 3.67
N LYS A 185 -21.53 7.53 4.82
CA LYS A 185 -21.69 6.10 5.08
C LYS A 185 -23.16 5.78 5.28
N VAL A 186 -23.68 4.88 4.45
CA VAL A 186 -25.08 4.45 4.44
C VAL A 186 -25.16 3.07 5.06
N GLU A 187 -25.77 2.99 6.23
CA GLU A 187 -25.67 1.81 7.10
C GLU A 187 -27.03 1.19 7.43
N GLU A 188 -27.06 -0.09 7.78
CA GLU A 188 -28.32 -0.73 8.22
C GLU A 188 -28.76 -0.16 9.59
N PRO A 189 -30.03 0.23 9.79
CA PRO A 189 -30.46 0.96 10.99
C PRO A 189 -30.14 0.35 12.35
N ARG A 190 -30.07 -0.98 12.45
CA ARG A 190 -29.96 -1.67 13.75
C ARG A 190 -28.53 -2.06 14.08
N ARG A 191 -27.78 -2.50 13.08
CA ARG A 191 -26.44 -3.09 13.26
C ARG A 191 -25.34 -2.23 12.66
N GLY A 192 -25.69 -1.38 11.70
CA GLY A 192 -24.75 -0.62 10.90
C GLY A 192 -23.82 -1.49 10.05
N ASP A 193 -22.62 -0.98 9.79
CA ASP A 193 -21.51 -1.77 9.27
C ASP A 193 -21.12 -2.90 10.25
N GLN A 194 -20.89 -4.11 9.74
CA GLN A 194 -20.38 -5.23 10.53
C GLN A 194 -19.03 -4.92 11.20
N GLY A 195 -18.23 -4.02 10.61
CA GLY A 195 -17.01 -3.50 11.19
C GLY A 195 -17.20 -2.87 12.58
N ARG A 196 -18.38 -2.31 12.89
CA ARG A 196 -18.70 -1.73 14.21
C ARG A 196 -18.50 -2.71 15.36
N LEU A 197 -18.72 -4.01 15.12
CA LEU A 197 -18.56 -5.05 16.14
C LEU A 197 -17.31 -5.94 15.92
N ALA A 198 -16.59 -5.74 14.82
CA ALA A 198 -15.41 -6.53 14.51
C ALA A 198 -14.30 -6.31 15.57
N ILE A 199 -13.92 -7.39 16.26
CA ILE A 199 -12.89 -7.35 17.32
C ILE A 199 -13.28 -6.37 18.46
N SER A 200 -14.57 -6.06 18.62
CA SER A 200 -15.02 -5.22 19.72
C SER A 200 -14.94 -6.01 21.02
N GLU A 201 -14.41 -5.36 22.06
CA GLU A 201 -14.38 -5.88 23.43
C GLU A 201 -15.75 -5.75 24.13
N ARG A 202 -16.66 -4.95 23.57
CA ARG A 202 -18.01 -4.70 24.11
C ARG A 202 -19.06 -4.62 22.99
N PRO A 203 -20.26 -5.21 23.16
CA PRO A 203 -21.29 -5.23 22.12
C PRO A 203 -22.03 -3.90 21.93
N ASP A 204 -21.92 -2.98 22.87
CA ASP A 204 -22.60 -1.67 22.90
C ASP A 204 -21.70 -0.50 22.47
N MET A 205 -20.52 -0.80 21.93
CA MET A 205 -19.53 0.21 21.57
C MET A 205 -18.89 -0.11 20.22
N ASP A 206 -18.73 0.92 19.38
CA ASP A 206 -18.00 0.80 18.11
C ASP A 206 -16.58 0.30 18.35
N SER A 207 -16.15 -0.71 17.60
CA SER A 207 -14.81 -1.28 17.65
C SER A 207 -13.74 -0.25 17.26
N LEU A 208 -12.52 -0.41 17.77
CA LEU A 208 -11.37 0.35 17.26
C LEU A 208 -11.15 0.10 15.76
N TYR A 209 -11.50 -1.10 15.29
CA TYR A 209 -11.44 -1.44 13.86
C TYR A 209 -12.35 -0.53 13.02
N PHE A 210 -13.58 -0.30 13.45
CA PHE A 210 -14.50 0.62 12.78
C PHE A 210 -13.99 2.05 12.81
N ILE A 211 -13.53 2.50 13.98
CA ILE A 211 -13.05 3.87 14.16
C ILE A 211 -11.86 4.16 13.25
N LEU A 212 -10.92 3.22 13.13
CA LEU A 212 -9.72 3.34 12.30
C LEU A 212 -9.98 3.40 10.78
N LEU A 213 -11.17 2.99 10.32
CA LEU A 213 -11.50 2.86 8.90
C LEU A 213 -12.64 3.79 8.45
N ASN A 214 -13.15 4.62 9.36
CA ASN A 214 -14.31 5.47 9.12
C ASN A 214 -14.15 6.88 9.69
N CYS A 215 -12.90 7.31 9.96
CA CYS A 215 -12.62 8.69 10.29
C CYS A 215 -13.04 9.64 9.15
N ASN A 216 -13.40 10.87 9.50
CA ASN A 216 -13.86 11.93 8.59
C ASN A 216 -15.18 11.66 7.85
N LYS A 217 -15.85 10.53 8.08
CA LYS A 217 -17.14 10.20 7.45
C LYS A 217 -18.32 10.75 8.26
N ARG A 218 -19.46 10.89 7.58
CA ARG A 218 -20.78 11.07 8.21
C ARG A 218 -21.56 9.77 8.09
N SER A 219 -22.31 9.39 9.13
CA SER A 219 -23.15 8.19 9.12
C SER A 219 -24.62 8.55 9.00
N ILE A 220 -25.30 7.92 8.05
CA ILE A 220 -26.76 7.81 8.02
C ILE A 220 -27.16 6.34 8.06
N THR A 221 -28.35 6.08 8.56
CA THR A 221 -28.99 4.77 8.46
C THR A 221 -29.91 4.73 7.25
N CYS A 222 -30.09 3.56 6.63
CA CYS A 222 -30.99 3.34 5.52
C CYS A 222 -31.32 1.85 5.37
N ASN A 223 -32.57 1.46 5.56
CA ASN A 223 -33.00 0.07 5.41
C ASN A 223 -33.30 -0.26 3.94
N LEU A 224 -32.31 -0.82 3.23
CA LEU A 224 -32.45 -1.17 1.82
C LEU A 224 -33.35 -2.39 1.54
N LYS A 225 -33.91 -3.03 2.58
CA LYS A 225 -34.94 -4.07 2.41
C LYS A 225 -36.33 -3.48 2.23
N GLU A 226 -36.56 -2.25 2.69
CA GLU A 226 -37.84 -1.54 2.56
C GLU A 226 -37.85 -0.68 1.30
N GLU A 227 -39.00 -0.57 0.65
CA GLU A 227 -39.15 0.28 -0.54
C GLU A 227 -38.93 1.76 -0.23
N SER A 228 -39.29 2.22 0.97
CA SER A 228 -39.01 3.58 1.46
C SER A 228 -37.50 3.84 1.58
N GLY A 229 -36.72 2.89 2.09
CA GLY A 229 -35.26 2.99 2.15
C GLY A 229 -34.62 2.95 0.76
N LYS A 230 -35.12 2.10 -0.16
CA LYS A 230 -34.66 2.11 -1.56
C LYS A 230 -35.00 3.44 -2.25
N ALA A 231 -36.18 4.00 -2.01
CA ALA A 231 -36.58 5.30 -2.54
C ALA A 231 -35.69 6.42 -2.00
N LEU A 232 -35.34 6.39 -0.72
CA LEU A 232 -34.38 7.30 -0.11
C LEU A 232 -33.01 7.22 -0.79
N LEU A 233 -32.46 6.00 -0.95
CA LEU A 233 -31.16 5.82 -1.58
C LEU A 233 -31.17 6.33 -3.04
N ARG A 234 -32.23 6.13 -3.82
CA ARG A 234 -32.36 6.70 -5.17
C ARG A 234 -32.27 8.23 -5.16
N ARG A 235 -32.94 8.89 -4.20
CA ARG A 235 -32.87 10.36 -4.05
C ARG A 235 -31.45 10.82 -3.74
N LEU A 236 -30.75 10.11 -2.85
CA LEU A 236 -29.36 10.40 -2.52
C LEU A 236 -28.43 10.20 -3.72
N ILE A 237 -28.58 9.10 -4.47
CA ILE A 237 -27.75 8.81 -5.66
C ILE A 237 -27.90 9.90 -6.73
N ALA A 238 -29.10 10.46 -6.88
CA ALA A 238 -29.35 11.58 -7.81
C ALA A 238 -28.57 12.86 -7.44
N ARG A 239 -28.02 12.95 -6.22
CA ARG A 239 -27.20 14.07 -5.71
C ARG A 239 -25.73 13.70 -5.50
N ALA A 240 -25.35 12.45 -5.71
CA ALA A 240 -24.01 11.97 -5.46
C ALA A 240 -23.09 12.04 -6.69
N ASP A 241 -21.80 12.15 -6.44
CA ASP A 241 -20.76 12.04 -7.47
C ASP A 241 -20.22 10.61 -7.59
N VAL A 242 -20.13 9.92 -6.44
CA VAL A 242 -19.60 8.57 -6.33
C VAL A 242 -20.55 7.72 -5.50
N LEU A 243 -20.79 6.50 -5.96
CA LEU A 243 -21.40 5.42 -5.18
C LEU A 243 -20.42 4.27 -5.10
N ILE A 244 -20.15 3.75 -3.91
CA ILE A 244 -19.25 2.62 -3.74
C ILE A 244 -19.84 1.54 -2.84
N GLU A 245 -19.63 0.28 -3.23
CA GLU A 245 -20.06 -0.89 -2.48
C GLU A 245 -19.06 -2.05 -2.58
N ASN A 246 -19.05 -2.92 -1.56
CA ASN A 246 -18.27 -4.16 -1.53
C ASN A 246 -19.08 -5.35 -0.99
N PHE A 247 -20.39 -5.36 -1.26
CA PHE A 247 -21.25 -6.47 -0.90
C PHE A 247 -20.91 -7.75 -1.67
N ALA A 248 -21.44 -8.86 -1.17
CA ALA A 248 -21.37 -10.15 -1.84
C ALA A 248 -21.86 -10.08 -3.30
N PRO A 249 -21.31 -10.91 -4.21
CA PRO A 249 -21.69 -10.88 -5.62
C PRO A 249 -23.21 -10.90 -5.88
N GLY A 250 -23.67 -9.99 -6.74
CA GLY A 250 -25.08 -9.86 -7.11
C GLY A 250 -25.98 -9.19 -6.06
N ALA A 251 -25.46 -8.81 -4.89
CA ALA A 251 -26.30 -8.27 -3.82
C ALA A 251 -26.87 -6.89 -4.16
N ILE A 252 -26.06 -5.97 -4.67
CA ILE A 252 -26.50 -4.61 -5.00
C ILE A 252 -27.50 -4.61 -6.17
N GLU A 253 -27.34 -5.53 -7.12
CA GLU A 253 -28.25 -5.75 -8.23
C GLU A 253 -29.61 -6.26 -7.74
N ARG A 254 -29.62 -7.23 -6.79
CA ARG A 254 -30.87 -7.71 -6.16
C ARG A 254 -31.59 -6.63 -5.35
N LEU A 255 -30.86 -5.63 -4.85
CA LEU A 255 -31.44 -4.46 -4.19
C LEU A 255 -32.01 -3.44 -5.18
N GLY A 256 -31.80 -3.62 -6.49
CA GLY A 256 -32.29 -2.75 -7.55
C GLY A 256 -31.36 -1.60 -7.92
N PHE A 257 -30.07 -1.71 -7.58
CA PHE A 257 -29.04 -0.68 -7.81
C PHE A 257 -27.91 -1.21 -8.69
N GLY A 258 -28.26 -1.97 -9.74
CA GLY A 258 -27.30 -2.38 -10.77
C GLY A 258 -26.89 -1.19 -11.66
N TRP A 259 -25.75 -1.33 -12.35
CA TRP A 259 -25.16 -0.23 -13.13
C TRP A 259 -26.12 0.37 -14.16
N ASP A 260 -26.88 -0.44 -14.90
CA ASP A 260 -27.82 0.05 -15.92
C ASP A 260 -28.91 0.95 -15.32
N GLU A 261 -29.36 0.65 -14.09
CA GLU A 261 -30.34 1.47 -13.37
C GLU A 261 -29.72 2.73 -12.80
N LEU A 262 -28.50 2.63 -12.25
CA LEU A 262 -27.76 3.76 -11.72
C LEU A 262 -27.40 4.77 -12.81
N GLN A 263 -27.01 4.30 -13.99
CA GLN A 263 -26.67 5.17 -15.12
C GLN A 263 -27.88 5.98 -15.62
N LYS A 264 -29.08 5.38 -15.63
CA LYS A 264 -30.32 6.10 -15.97
C LYS A 264 -30.66 7.16 -14.92
N LEU A 265 -30.45 6.84 -13.65
CA LEU A 265 -30.74 7.73 -12.52
C LEU A 265 -29.78 8.92 -12.46
N ASN A 266 -28.49 8.67 -12.67
CA ASN A 266 -27.45 9.69 -12.64
C ASN A 266 -26.32 9.35 -13.64
N PRO A 267 -26.38 9.88 -14.88
CA PRO A 267 -25.35 9.62 -15.91
C PRO A 267 -23.95 10.15 -15.56
N ARG A 268 -23.82 10.99 -14.52
CA ARG A 268 -22.57 11.55 -14.01
C ARG A 268 -21.95 10.71 -12.88
N LEU A 269 -22.65 9.69 -12.40
CA LEU A 269 -22.23 8.90 -11.25
C LEU A 269 -21.01 8.02 -11.58
N VAL A 270 -19.97 8.09 -10.75
CA VAL A 270 -18.93 7.07 -10.71
C VAL A 270 -19.41 5.96 -9.77
N PHE A 271 -19.73 4.80 -10.32
CA PHE A 271 -20.14 3.64 -9.53
C PHE A 271 -18.95 2.69 -9.37
N ALA A 272 -18.51 2.45 -8.14
CA ALA A 272 -17.36 1.64 -7.80
C ALA A 272 -17.77 0.35 -7.07
N GLN A 273 -17.27 -0.79 -7.54
CA GLN A 273 -17.47 -2.08 -6.91
C GLN A 273 -16.14 -2.74 -6.56
N VAL A 274 -15.98 -3.10 -5.28
CA VAL A 274 -14.90 -3.98 -4.83
C VAL A 274 -15.47 -5.39 -4.69
N LYS A 275 -14.79 -6.38 -5.29
CA LYS A 275 -15.18 -7.79 -5.26
C LYS A 275 -13.97 -8.67 -4.99
N GLY A 276 -14.20 -9.88 -4.50
CA GLY A 276 -13.10 -10.83 -4.25
C GLY A 276 -12.39 -11.26 -5.54
N PHE A 277 -13.19 -11.56 -6.56
CA PHE A 277 -12.76 -12.08 -7.84
C PHE A 277 -13.43 -11.29 -8.97
N ALA A 278 -12.84 -11.34 -10.16
CA ALA A 278 -13.40 -10.70 -11.35
C ALA A 278 -14.82 -11.23 -11.62
N THR A 279 -15.75 -10.33 -11.97
CA THR A 279 -17.18 -10.65 -12.08
C THR A 279 -17.53 -11.53 -13.28
N ASP A 280 -16.64 -11.59 -14.26
CA ASP A 280 -16.69 -12.46 -15.44
C ASP A 280 -15.76 -13.68 -15.31
N GLY A 281 -15.07 -13.83 -14.16
CA GLY A 281 -14.16 -14.92 -13.89
C GLY A 281 -14.85 -16.19 -13.37
N PRO A 282 -14.13 -17.33 -13.34
CA PRO A 282 -14.67 -18.61 -12.87
C PRO A 282 -15.04 -18.60 -11.38
N TYR A 283 -14.46 -17.69 -10.60
CA TYR A 283 -14.71 -17.53 -9.16
C TYR A 283 -15.62 -16.33 -8.84
N ALA A 284 -16.31 -15.75 -9.83
CA ALA A 284 -17.12 -14.54 -9.67
C ALA A 284 -18.15 -14.60 -8.53
N LYS A 285 -18.64 -15.80 -8.19
CA LYS A 285 -19.64 -16.01 -7.13
C LYS A 285 -19.03 -16.26 -5.74
N TYR A 286 -17.71 -16.37 -5.63
CA TYR A 286 -17.04 -16.74 -4.39
C TYR A 286 -16.82 -15.51 -3.50
N LEU A 287 -16.87 -15.72 -2.19
CA LEU A 287 -16.57 -14.70 -1.21
C LEU A 287 -15.06 -14.60 -1.00
N SER A 288 -14.60 -13.41 -0.61
CA SER A 288 -13.19 -13.15 -0.32
C SER A 288 -13.08 -12.15 0.82
N PHE A 289 -12.11 -12.40 1.69
CA PHE A 289 -11.54 -11.48 2.66
C PHE A 289 -10.05 -11.29 2.33
N ASP A 290 -9.34 -10.39 3.01
CA ASP A 290 -7.91 -10.11 2.81
C ASP A 290 -7.05 -11.35 2.49
N MET A 291 -7.07 -12.35 3.37
CA MET A 291 -6.26 -13.57 3.25
C MET A 291 -6.62 -14.42 2.04
N ILE A 292 -7.87 -14.43 1.60
CA ILE A 292 -8.28 -15.19 0.42
C ILE A 292 -7.71 -14.53 -0.83
N ALA A 293 -7.79 -13.21 -0.93
CA ALA A 293 -7.19 -12.46 -2.02
C ALA A 293 -5.67 -12.61 -2.08
N GLN A 294 -4.99 -12.54 -0.93
CA GLN A 294 -3.53 -12.72 -0.85
C GLN A 294 -3.11 -14.14 -1.28
N ALA A 295 -3.90 -15.16 -0.97
CA ALA A 295 -3.64 -16.53 -1.41
C ALA A 295 -3.81 -16.68 -2.92
N THR A 296 -4.90 -16.13 -3.48
CA THR A 296 -5.25 -16.31 -4.90
C THR A 296 -4.50 -15.39 -5.85
N GLY A 297 -3.95 -14.26 -5.36
CA GLY A 297 -3.13 -13.33 -6.13
C GLY A 297 -1.62 -13.55 -6.03
N GLY A 298 -1.19 -14.69 -5.47
CA GLY A 298 0.21 -15.14 -5.47
C GLY A 298 1.11 -14.58 -4.36
N VAL A 299 0.63 -13.65 -3.55
CA VAL A 299 1.41 -13.02 -2.46
C VAL A 299 1.96 -14.05 -1.47
N MET A 300 1.12 -14.99 -1.02
CA MET A 300 1.56 -16.01 -0.05
C MET A 300 2.58 -16.99 -0.64
N SER A 301 2.53 -17.25 -1.95
CA SER A 301 3.47 -18.18 -2.62
C SER A 301 4.91 -17.71 -2.49
N ILE A 302 5.12 -16.39 -2.48
CA ILE A 302 6.44 -15.75 -2.50
C ILE A 302 6.85 -15.17 -1.13
N THR A 303 6.00 -15.33 -0.12
CA THR A 303 6.23 -14.83 1.23
C THR A 303 6.48 -15.98 2.22
N GLY A 304 7.54 -15.85 3.01
CA GLY A 304 7.90 -16.79 4.08
C GLY A 304 9.34 -17.27 3.96
N MET A 305 9.70 -18.26 4.78
CA MET A 305 11.03 -18.88 4.72
C MET A 305 11.16 -19.76 3.46
N PRO A 306 12.37 -19.91 2.87
CA PRO A 306 12.57 -20.68 1.64
C PRO A 306 11.91 -22.06 1.66
N ASP A 307 12.21 -22.87 2.67
CA ASP A 307 11.69 -24.24 2.83
C ASP A 307 10.42 -24.30 3.71
N GLY A 308 9.85 -23.15 4.06
CA GLY A 308 8.64 -23.06 4.89
C GLY A 308 7.34 -23.22 4.08
N VAL A 309 6.21 -23.32 4.78
CA VAL A 309 4.89 -23.20 4.15
C VAL A 309 4.64 -21.74 3.70
N PRO A 310 3.72 -21.48 2.74
CA PRO A 310 3.28 -20.12 2.42
C PRO A 310 2.85 -19.34 3.67
N ILE A 311 3.35 -18.11 3.82
CA ILE A 311 3.01 -17.24 4.94
C ILE A 311 2.23 -16.03 4.43
N ARG A 312 1.18 -15.64 5.15
CA ARG A 312 0.46 -14.40 4.89
C ARG A 312 1.24 -13.20 5.48
N PRO A 313 1.60 -12.18 4.69
CA PRO A 313 2.05 -10.89 5.21
C PRO A 313 1.12 -10.32 6.29
N GLY A 314 1.68 -9.65 7.29
CA GLY A 314 0.90 -9.05 8.38
C GLY A 314 0.01 -7.89 7.96
N ALA A 315 0.42 -7.12 6.95
CA ALA A 315 -0.37 -6.02 6.40
C ALA A 315 -1.57 -6.54 5.60
N THR A 316 -2.72 -5.86 5.73
CA THR A 316 -3.98 -6.17 5.06
C THR A 316 -4.01 -5.62 3.63
N ILE A 317 -3.01 -6.00 2.83
CA ILE A 317 -2.90 -5.53 1.45
C ILE A 317 -4.05 -6.03 0.57
N GLY A 318 -4.64 -7.19 0.87
CA GLY A 318 -5.83 -7.73 0.21
C GLY A 318 -7.04 -6.82 0.35
N ASP A 319 -7.24 -6.22 1.51
CA ASP A 319 -8.32 -5.28 1.79
C ASP A 319 -7.89 -3.82 1.52
N THR A 320 -7.16 -3.19 2.44
CA THR A 320 -6.71 -1.78 2.31
C THR A 320 -5.96 -1.54 1.00
N GLY A 321 -5.10 -2.46 0.59
CA GLY A 321 -4.36 -2.31 -0.67
C GLY A 321 -5.26 -2.38 -1.91
N THR A 322 -6.39 -3.10 -1.88
CA THR A 322 -7.40 -3.06 -2.95
C THR A 322 -8.20 -1.76 -2.90
N GLY A 323 -8.56 -1.29 -1.71
CA GLY A 323 -9.21 0.00 -1.51
C GLY A 323 -8.43 1.17 -2.12
N LEU A 324 -7.10 1.18 -1.95
CA LEU A 324 -6.23 2.20 -2.55
C LEU A 324 -6.19 2.15 -4.08
N HIS A 325 -6.26 0.97 -4.71
CA HIS A 325 -6.41 0.85 -6.16
C HIS A 325 -7.75 1.47 -6.63
N MET A 326 -8.83 1.21 -5.89
CA MET A 326 -10.14 1.78 -6.21
C MET A 326 -10.15 3.30 -6.01
N CYS A 327 -9.53 3.82 -4.95
CA CYS A 327 -9.42 5.25 -4.70
C CYS A 327 -8.75 5.98 -5.88
N VAL A 328 -7.58 5.50 -6.33
CA VAL A 328 -6.88 6.06 -7.51
C VAL A 328 -7.76 6.02 -8.77
N SER A 329 -8.52 4.95 -8.94
CA SER A 329 -9.44 4.78 -10.08
C SER A 329 -10.63 5.75 -10.01
N ILE A 330 -11.21 5.97 -8.83
CA ILE A 330 -12.27 6.95 -8.60
C ILE A 330 -11.77 8.36 -8.90
N LEU A 331 -10.59 8.74 -8.39
CA LEU A 331 -9.98 10.04 -8.68
C LEU A 331 -9.79 10.25 -10.20
N SER A 332 -9.32 9.20 -10.90
CA SER A 332 -9.14 9.23 -12.35
C SER A 332 -10.47 9.36 -13.09
N ALA A 333 -11.51 8.66 -12.65
CA ALA A 333 -12.84 8.72 -13.22
C ALA A 333 -13.51 10.08 -13.01
N LEU A 334 -13.38 10.66 -11.82
CA LEU A 334 -13.85 12.02 -11.53
C LEU A 334 -13.13 13.04 -12.42
N PHE A 335 -11.82 12.91 -12.59
CA PHE A 335 -11.05 13.79 -13.48
C PHE A 335 -11.43 13.64 -14.96
N GLN A 336 -11.72 12.42 -15.42
CA GLN A 336 -12.22 12.19 -16.77
C GLN A 336 -13.60 12.80 -16.98
N ARG A 337 -14.48 12.70 -15.97
CA ARG A 337 -15.85 13.21 -15.99
C ARG A 337 -15.91 14.72 -16.23
N GLU A 338 -14.91 15.49 -15.81
CA GLU A 338 -14.82 16.93 -16.11
C GLU A 338 -14.73 17.23 -17.62
N ARG A 339 -14.19 16.29 -18.42
CA ARG A 339 -14.11 16.44 -19.87
C ARG A 339 -15.30 15.81 -20.60
N THR A 340 -15.76 14.66 -20.12
CA THR A 340 -16.80 13.88 -20.81
C THR A 340 -18.21 14.25 -20.37
N GLY A 341 -18.35 14.89 -19.21
CA GLY A 341 -19.61 15.11 -18.53
C GLY A 341 -20.27 13.82 -18.02
N ARG A 342 -19.59 12.66 -18.08
CA ARG A 342 -20.17 11.34 -17.80
C ARG A 342 -19.37 10.57 -16.75
N GLY A 343 -20.10 9.87 -15.88
CA GLY A 343 -19.54 8.88 -14.97
C GLY A 343 -19.30 7.53 -15.64
N GLN A 344 -18.87 6.55 -14.84
CA GLN A 344 -18.55 5.20 -15.32
C GLN A 344 -18.66 4.16 -14.21
N HIS A 345 -18.70 2.90 -14.62
CA HIS A 345 -18.65 1.74 -13.73
C HIS A 345 -17.20 1.28 -13.56
N LEU A 346 -16.72 1.30 -12.33
CA LEU A 346 -15.40 0.82 -11.93
C LEU A 346 -15.57 -0.48 -11.16
N GLN A 347 -14.75 -1.48 -11.51
CA GLN A 347 -14.71 -2.76 -10.82
C GLN A 347 -13.27 -3.13 -10.51
N VAL A 348 -13.03 -3.65 -9.30
CA VAL A 348 -11.75 -4.24 -8.93
C VAL A 348 -11.98 -5.57 -8.24
N ALA A 349 -11.22 -6.59 -8.67
CA ALA A 349 -11.09 -7.83 -7.94
C ALA A 349 -9.90 -7.73 -6.96
N MET A 350 -10.10 -8.16 -5.71
CA MET A 350 -9.01 -8.21 -4.73
C MET A 350 -7.86 -9.12 -5.21
N GLN A 351 -8.17 -10.22 -5.92
CA GLN A 351 -7.16 -11.07 -6.56
C GLN A 351 -6.28 -10.29 -7.56
N ASP A 352 -6.88 -9.41 -8.37
CA ASP A 352 -6.16 -8.65 -9.41
C ASP A 352 -5.27 -7.58 -8.77
N ALA A 353 -5.76 -6.94 -7.71
CA ALA A 353 -4.94 -6.01 -6.92
C ALA A 353 -3.69 -6.71 -6.36
N MET A 354 -3.84 -7.93 -5.84
CA MET A 354 -2.71 -8.72 -5.31
C MET A 354 -1.73 -9.11 -6.41
N THR A 355 -2.24 -9.49 -7.58
CA THR A 355 -1.43 -9.74 -8.78
C THR A 355 -0.59 -8.51 -9.14
N ASN A 356 -1.15 -7.30 -9.08
CA ASN A 356 -0.40 -6.08 -9.35
C ASN A 356 0.71 -5.82 -8.32
N TYR A 357 0.46 -6.06 -7.03
CA TYR A 357 1.52 -5.96 -6.00
C TYR A 357 2.65 -6.98 -6.21
N CYS A 358 2.36 -8.13 -6.83
CA CYS A 358 3.36 -9.15 -7.16
C CYS A 358 4.17 -8.86 -8.44
N ARG A 359 3.93 -7.76 -9.17
CA ARG A 359 4.48 -7.53 -10.54
C ARG A 359 6.01 -7.67 -10.66
N VAL A 360 6.78 -7.37 -9.61
CA VAL A 360 8.24 -7.50 -9.67
C VAL A 360 8.64 -8.97 -9.79
N THR A 361 7.91 -9.89 -9.16
CA THR A 361 8.18 -11.33 -9.27
C THR A 361 7.88 -11.87 -10.67
N PHE A 362 6.93 -11.27 -11.38
CA PHE A 362 6.65 -11.61 -12.79
C PHE A 362 7.87 -11.34 -13.69
N SER A 363 8.74 -10.39 -13.34
CA SER A 363 9.99 -10.18 -14.10
C SER A 363 10.97 -11.34 -13.96
N ARG A 364 10.89 -12.13 -12.88
CA ARG A 364 11.78 -13.26 -12.60
C ARG A 364 11.26 -14.57 -13.16
N GLN A 365 9.93 -14.76 -13.16
CA GLN A 365 9.31 -16.03 -13.55
C GLN A 365 9.73 -16.53 -14.95
N PRO A 366 9.85 -15.70 -16.01
CA PRO A 366 10.31 -16.15 -17.32
C PRO A 366 11.75 -16.67 -17.36
N MET A 367 12.58 -16.30 -16.37
CA MET A 367 13.96 -16.76 -16.24
C MET A 367 14.09 -18.05 -15.42
N MET A 368 12.98 -18.57 -14.88
CA MET A 368 12.95 -19.76 -14.04
C MET A 368 12.11 -20.86 -14.68
N GLN A 369 12.54 -22.11 -14.53
CA GLN A 369 11.75 -23.28 -14.95
C GLN A 369 10.66 -23.62 -13.93
N GLU A 370 10.89 -23.27 -12.66
CA GLU A 370 9.99 -23.52 -11.54
C GLU A 370 9.36 -22.21 -11.04
N ALA A 371 8.35 -22.32 -10.18
CA ALA A 371 7.71 -21.16 -9.55
C ALA A 371 8.74 -20.35 -8.73
N ALA A 372 8.61 -19.02 -8.75
CA ALA A 372 9.49 -18.15 -7.96
C ALA A 372 9.49 -18.55 -6.46
N PRO A 373 10.68 -18.77 -5.86
CA PRO A 373 10.77 -19.26 -4.49
C PRO A 373 10.52 -18.15 -3.45
N ARG A 374 10.22 -18.57 -2.22
CA ARG A 374 10.28 -17.70 -1.05
C ARG A 374 11.74 -17.41 -0.69
N LEU A 375 12.02 -16.20 -0.21
CA LEU A 375 13.40 -15.75 0.09
C LEU A 375 13.63 -15.42 1.57
N GLY A 376 12.62 -15.56 2.44
CA GLY A 376 12.67 -15.02 3.80
C GLY A 376 12.95 -13.52 3.77
N ASN A 377 13.84 -13.07 4.64
CA ASN A 377 14.29 -11.68 4.69
C ASN A 377 15.52 -11.41 3.81
N SER A 378 16.04 -12.40 3.06
CA SER A 378 17.25 -12.24 2.27
C SER A 378 16.97 -11.49 0.97
N VAL A 379 17.82 -10.52 0.64
CA VAL A 379 17.81 -9.83 -0.66
C VAL A 379 18.89 -10.43 -1.56
N ALA A 380 18.48 -11.12 -2.62
CA ALA A 380 19.39 -11.83 -3.53
C ALA A 380 20.35 -10.90 -4.30
N SER A 381 20.03 -9.61 -4.42
CA SER A 381 20.81 -8.61 -5.18
C SER A 381 21.74 -7.76 -4.33
N GLY A 382 22.05 -8.17 -3.08
CA GLY A 382 22.93 -7.40 -2.20
C GLY A 382 23.55 -8.21 -1.05
N ALA A 383 24.67 -7.71 -0.55
CA ALA A 383 25.46 -8.29 0.54
C ALA A 383 26.25 -7.18 1.29
N PRO A 384 25.99 -6.94 2.59
CA PRO A 384 24.89 -7.51 3.39
C PRO A 384 23.52 -7.15 2.81
N GLY A 385 22.53 -8.02 2.99
CA GLY A 385 21.20 -7.79 2.44
C GLY A 385 20.16 -8.64 3.14
N GLY A 386 19.69 -8.18 4.30
CA GLY A 386 18.71 -8.90 5.10
C GLY A 386 18.52 -8.33 6.49
N LEU A 387 18.02 -9.18 7.39
CA LEU A 387 17.64 -8.83 8.75
C LEU A 387 18.70 -9.32 9.75
N PHE A 388 19.20 -8.41 10.60
CA PHE A 388 20.30 -8.66 11.54
C PHE A 388 19.82 -8.57 12.99
N PRO A 389 20.12 -9.57 13.85
CA PRO A 389 19.72 -9.55 15.25
C PRO A 389 20.46 -8.45 16.01
N CYS A 390 19.73 -7.77 16.88
CA CYS A 390 20.24 -6.69 17.72
C CYS A 390 20.20 -7.09 19.20
N LYS A 391 20.84 -6.30 20.05
CA LYS A 391 20.77 -6.42 21.51
C LYS A 391 19.33 -6.33 21.98
N GLY A 392 18.97 -7.17 22.95
CA GLY A 392 17.64 -7.25 23.57
C GLY A 392 17.04 -8.65 23.46
N GLY A 393 17.28 -9.33 22.33
CA GLY A 393 16.87 -10.71 22.11
C GLY A 393 15.35 -10.92 21.96
N GLY A 394 14.58 -9.83 21.89
CA GLY A 394 13.14 -9.85 21.64
C GLY A 394 12.79 -10.20 20.18
N PRO A 395 11.52 -10.53 19.90
CA PRO A 395 11.07 -10.95 18.57
C PRO A 395 11.20 -9.87 17.49
N ASN A 396 11.25 -8.59 17.90
CA ASN A 396 11.39 -7.43 17.01
C ASN A 396 12.74 -6.70 17.18
N ASP A 397 13.69 -7.27 17.92
CA ASP A 397 15.02 -6.67 18.13
C ASP A 397 15.95 -6.98 16.95
N TYR A 398 15.59 -6.40 15.80
CA TYR A 398 16.31 -6.57 14.54
C TYR A 398 16.44 -5.26 13.79
N CYS A 399 17.47 -5.16 12.96
CA CYS A 399 17.63 -4.09 11.99
C CYS A 399 17.84 -4.69 10.60
N PHE A 400 17.10 -4.19 9.62
CA PHE A 400 17.33 -4.53 8.21
C PHE A 400 18.48 -3.68 7.70
N ILE A 401 19.44 -4.28 6.98
CA ILE A 401 20.56 -3.57 6.36
C ILE A 401 20.70 -4.04 4.92
N PHE A 402 20.87 -3.10 3.99
CA PHE A 402 20.98 -3.42 2.57
C PHE A 402 22.11 -2.65 1.86
N VAL A 403 23.03 -3.42 1.29
CA VAL A 403 24.06 -2.96 0.37
C VAL A 403 23.81 -3.58 -1.00
N ALA A 404 23.38 -2.77 -1.97
CA ALA A 404 23.18 -3.22 -3.33
C ALA A 404 24.51 -3.69 -3.96
N ARG A 405 24.43 -4.70 -4.84
CA ARG A 405 25.59 -5.31 -5.54
C ARG A 405 26.60 -4.27 -6.02
N ASP A 406 26.15 -3.29 -6.78
CA ASP A 406 27.03 -2.36 -7.51
C ASP A 406 27.34 -1.06 -6.74
N LEU A 407 26.92 -0.95 -5.47
CA LEU A 407 27.18 0.23 -4.63
C LEU A 407 28.35 0.01 -3.67
N THR A 408 29.58 0.02 -4.21
CA THR A 408 30.82 -0.13 -3.42
C THR A 408 30.96 0.91 -2.31
N VAL A 409 30.47 2.13 -2.51
CA VAL A 409 30.49 3.17 -1.46
C VAL A 409 29.70 2.76 -0.20
N HIS A 410 28.61 2.02 -0.35
CA HIS A 410 27.87 1.51 0.81
C HIS A 410 28.64 0.42 1.53
N TRP A 411 29.34 -0.44 0.78
CA TRP A 411 30.22 -1.47 1.35
C TRP A 411 31.32 -0.86 2.21
N GLU A 412 32.04 0.13 1.68
CA GLU A 412 33.08 0.87 2.43
C GLU A 412 32.54 1.50 3.72
N ARG A 413 31.35 2.10 3.65
CA ARG A 413 30.67 2.71 4.80
C ARG A 413 30.29 1.68 5.85
N VAL A 414 29.78 0.50 5.46
CA VAL A 414 29.47 -0.58 6.41
C VAL A 414 30.73 -1.06 7.09
N CYS A 415 31.79 -1.40 6.34
CA CYS A 415 33.06 -1.85 6.91
C CYS A 415 33.61 -0.86 7.93
N LYS A 416 33.62 0.44 7.59
CA LYS A 416 34.04 1.49 8.52
C LYS A 416 33.14 1.60 9.75
N ALA A 417 31.82 1.55 9.57
CA ALA A 417 30.87 1.68 10.67
C ALA A 417 30.97 0.52 11.68
N ILE A 418 31.30 -0.69 11.19
CA ILE A 418 31.45 -1.87 12.03
C ILE A 418 32.89 -2.10 12.52
N GLY A 419 33.84 -1.23 12.14
CA GLY A 419 35.26 -1.35 12.51
C GLY A 419 36.00 -2.52 11.86
N ARG A 420 35.58 -2.88 10.64
CA ARG A 420 36.11 -3.99 9.83
C ARG A 420 36.63 -3.55 8.48
N GLU A 421 37.38 -2.45 8.46
CA GLU A 421 38.04 -1.97 7.25
C GLU A 421 39.03 -2.98 6.63
N ASP A 422 39.50 -3.97 7.41
CA ASP A 422 40.29 -5.11 6.91
C ASP A 422 39.56 -5.88 5.80
N MET A 423 38.22 -5.93 5.85
CA MET A 423 37.40 -6.58 4.82
C MET A 423 37.45 -5.85 3.46
N LEU A 424 37.88 -4.59 3.41
CA LEU A 424 38.04 -3.85 2.15
C LEU A 424 39.25 -4.33 1.35
N ALA A 425 40.27 -4.87 2.04
CA ALA A 425 41.46 -5.42 1.41
C ALA A 425 41.30 -6.91 1.04
N ASP A 426 40.25 -7.58 1.52
CA ASP A 426 40.03 -9.00 1.27
C ASP A 426 39.59 -9.24 -0.20
N PRO A 427 40.34 -10.02 -1.00
CA PRO A 427 40.00 -10.32 -2.39
C PRO A 427 38.61 -10.95 -2.57
N ARG A 428 38.09 -11.64 -1.54
CA ARG A 428 36.75 -12.26 -1.53
C ARG A 428 35.62 -11.23 -1.49
N PHE A 429 35.89 -9.99 -1.09
CA PHE A 429 34.88 -8.93 -0.99
C PHE A 429 35.12 -7.77 -1.98
N SER A 430 36.06 -7.96 -2.91
CA SER A 430 36.54 -6.94 -3.85
C SER A 430 35.48 -6.37 -4.80
N ASP A 431 34.40 -7.11 -5.08
CA ASP A 431 33.28 -6.63 -5.89
C ASP A 431 31.94 -7.19 -5.41
N GLY A 432 30.84 -6.65 -5.94
CA GLY A 432 29.49 -7.03 -5.55
C GLY A 432 29.12 -8.49 -5.80
N HIS A 433 29.66 -9.12 -6.85
CA HIS A 433 29.38 -10.52 -7.14
C HIS A 433 30.05 -11.42 -6.12
N LYS A 434 31.33 -11.17 -5.83
CA LYS A 434 32.06 -11.94 -4.81
C LYS A 434 31.49 -11.73 -3.40
N ARG A 435 31.05 -10.50 -3.08
CA ARG A 435 30.32 -10.26 -1.82
C ARG A 435 29.04 -11.10 -1.70
N ILE A 436 28.32 -11.31 -2.80
CA ILE A 436 27.13 -12.17 -2.80
C ILE A 436 27.51 -13.64 -2.67
N GLU A 437 28.58 -14.10 -3.32
CA GLU A 437 29.12 -15.46 -3.17
C GLU A 437 29.52 -15.76 -1.72
N HIS A 438 30.15 -14.80 -1.04
CA HIS A 438 30.57 -14.89 0.35
C HIS A 438 29.62 -14.20 1.34
N LYS A 439 28.34 -14.08 0.98
CA LYS A 439 27.34 -13.30 1.75
C LYS A 439 27.23 -13.74 3.21
N ALA A 440 27.22 -15.06 3.47
CA ALA A 440 27.12 -15.59 4.83
C ALA A 440 28.25 -15.10 5.75
N GLU A 441 29.48 -15.01 5.23
CA GLU A 441 30.62 -14.51 6.00
C GLU A 441 30.48 -13.02 6.31
N ILE A 442 30.07 -12.22 5.33
CA ILE A 442 29.80 -10.79 5.52
C ILE A 442 28.70 -10.60 6.57
N GLU A 443 27.61 -11.35 6.46
CA GLU A 443 26.45 -11.20 7.33
C GLU A 443 26.73 -11.63 8.77
N GLU A 444 27.62 -12.60 9.01
CA GLU A 444 28.04 -12.93 10.38
C GLU A 444 28.90 -11.82 10.98
N ASN A 445 29.80 -11.19 10.22
CA ASN A 445 30.58 -10.05 10.70
C ASN A 445 29.70 -8.85 11.06
N VAL A 446 28.69 -8.57 10.24
CA VAL A 446 27.68 -7.55 10.54
C VAL A 446 26.85 -7.95 11.77
N SER A 447 26.41 -9.21 11.84
CA SER A 447 25.61 -9.72 12.98
C SER A 447 26.36 -9.66 14.31
N ALA A 448 27.65 -9.97 14.32
CA ALA A 448 28.49 -9.85 15.51
C ALA A 448 28.47 -8.42 16.07
N TRP A 449 28.57 -7.43 15.19
CA TRP A 449 28.51 -6.03 15.58
C TRP A 449 27.10 -5.56 15.98
N THR A 450 26.04 -6.02 15.29
CA THR A 450 24.66 -5.61 15.61
C THR A 450 24.16 -6.20 16.92
N ARG A 451 24.54 -7.43 17.29
CA ARG A 451 24.10 -8.09 18.54
C ARG A 451 24.50 -7.35 19.82
N GLU A 452 25.50 -6.49 19.74
CA GLU A 452 25.96 -5.67 20.87
C GLU A 452 25.19 -4.35 21.04
N ARG A 453 24.34 -3.98 20.07
CA ARG A 453 23.67 -2.69 19.96
C ARG A 453 22.17 -2.86 19.80
N THR A 454 21.38 -1.95 20.36
CA THR A 454 19.94 -1.91 20.16
C THR A 454 19.59 -1.65 18.68
N LYS A 455 18.39 -2.03 18.24
CA LYS A 455 17.94 -1.83 16.86
C LYS A 455 18.01 -0.35 16.42
N GLN A 456 17.76 0.59 17.33
CA GLN A 456 17.86 2.03 17.08
C GLN A 456 19.32 2.49 16.95
N GLU A 457 20.22 2.04 17.83
CA GLU A 457 21.66 2.36 17.73
C GLU A 457 22.27 1.84 16.42
N VAL A 458 21.87 0.63 15.98
CA VAL A 458 22.28 0.09 14.68
C VAL A 458 21.76 0.96 13.54
N MET A 459 20.47 1.31 13.55
CA MET A 459 19.85 2.16 12.54
C MET A 459 20.52 3.54 12.48
N GLU A 460 20.83 4.15 13.62
CA GLU A 460 21.50 5.46 13.70
C GLU A 460 22.93 5.41 13.16
N ALA A 461 23.71 4.40 13.53
CA ALA A 461 25.09 4.27 13.09
C ALA A 461 25.22 3.94 11.59
N ILE A 462 24.48 2.93 11.11
CA ILE A 462 24.55 2.49 9.71
C ILE A 462 23.80 3.47 8.79
N GLY A 463 22.60 3.89 9.20
CA GLY A 463 21.81 4.90 8.51
C GLY A 463 22.51 6.25 8.46
N GLY A 464 23.09 6.69 9.58
CA GLY A 464 23.87 7.93 9.68
C GLY A 464 25.15 7.92 8.85
N ALA A 465 25.73 6.75 8.57
CA ALA A 465 26.82 6.59 7.61
C ALA A 465 26.36 6.70 6.13
N GLY A 466 25.05 6.81 5.88
CA GLY A 466 24.47 6.89 4.54
C GLY A 466 24.30 5.52 3.88
N VAL A 467 24.07 4.46 4.66
CA VAL A 467 23.73 3.12 4.17
C VAL A 467 22.27 2.82 4.54
N PRO A 468 21.45 2.27 3.61
CA PRO A 468 20.07 1.89 3.93
C PRO A 468 19.99 0.91 5.10
N ALA A 469 19.40 1.37 6.21
CA ALA A 469 19.14 0.57 7.39
C ALA A 469 17.81 0.98 8.04
N GLY A 470 17.10 0.01 8.63
CA GLY A 470 15.82 0.26 9.31
C GLY A 470 15.60 -0.69 10.48
N ALA A 471 15.39 -0.11 11.66
CA ALA A 471 14.98 -0.85 12.85
C ALA A 471 13.57 -1.45 12.64
N VAL A 472 13.36 -2.69 13.10
CA VAL A 472 12.02 -3.29 13.09
C VAL A 472 11.19 -2.68 14.23
N PHE A 473 10.32 -1.73 13.89
CA PHE A 473 9.36 -1.17 14.83
C PHE A 473 8.09 -2.00 14.88
N ASP A 474 7.61 -2.30 16.08
CA ASP A 474 6.27 -2.83 16.27
C ASP A 474 5.21 -1.72 16.38
N ILE A 475 3.94 -2.10 16.44
CA ILE A 475 2.83 -1.12 16.48
C ILE A 475 2.91 -0.26 17.75
N LYS A 476 3.44 -0.77 18.86
CA LYS A 476 3.59 0.01 20.10
C LYS A 476 4.70 1.05 19.96
N ASP A 477 5.82 0.68 19.34
CA ASP A 477 6.89 1.62 18.97
C ASP A 477 6.33 2.76 18.09
N LEU A 478 5.48 2.43 17.11
CA LEU A 478 4.92 3.42 16.17
C LEU A 478 3.86 4.33 16.80
N ILE A 479 2.94 3.80 17.59
CA ILE A 479 1.89 4.59 18.26
C ILE A 479 2.50 5.61 19.23
N SER A 480 3.62 5.27 19.86
CA SER A 480 4.33 6.16 20.80
C SER A 480 5.40 7.03 20.13
N ASN A 481 5.56 6.97 18.80
CA ASN A 481 6.63 7.67 18.10
C ASN A 481 6.38 9.19 18.01
N GLU A 482 7.14 9.96 18.77
CA GLU A 482 7.02 11.42 18.84
C GLU A 482 7.17 12.13 17.48
N ASP A 483 8.04 11.63 16.59
CA ASP A 483 8.20 12.22 15.26
C ASP A 483 6.96 12.00 14.39
N MET A 484 6.31 10.84 14.49
CA MET A 484 5.07 10.57 13.75
C MET A 484 3.91 11.45 14.24
N HIS A 485 3.81 11.70 15.54
CA HIS A 485 2.87 12.68 16.11
C HIS A 485 3.19 14.09 15.64
N ARG A 486 4.45 14.52 15.76
CA ARG A 486 4.92 15.85 15.34
C ARG A 486 4.68 16.12 13.85
N ARG A 487 4.79 15.10 12.99
CA ARG A 487 4.52 15.21 11.54
C ARG A 487 3.05 15.01 11.18
N GLY A 488 2.18 14.75 12.15
CA GLY A 488 0.74 14.55 11.95
C GLY A 488 0.38 13.24 11.27
N ILE A 489 1.28 12.23 11.29
CA ILE A 489 1.00 10.89 10.77
C ILE A 489 0.27 10.05 11.81
N MET A 490 0.59 10.23 13.10
CA MET A 490 -0.24 9.75 14.20
C MET A 490 -1.00 10.96 14.75
N GLN A 491 -2.30 10.83 14.91
CA GLN A 491 -3.16 11.88 15.45
C GLN A 491 -4.08 11.29 16.51
N THR A 492 -4.42 12.08 17.52
CA THR A 492 -5.39 11.70 18.55
C THR A 492 -6.74 12.31 18.24
N VAL A 493 -7.78 11.48 18.22
CA VAL A 493 -9.18 11.91 18.08
C VAL A 493 -9.95 11.59 19.35
N GLU A 494 -10.82 12.50 19.77
CA GLU A 494 -11.73 12.27 20.89
C GLU A 494 -13.01 11.59 20.38
N HIS A 495 -13.24 10.35 20.78
CA HIS A 495 -14.43 9.56 20.41
C HIS A 495 -15.41 9.49 21.60
N PRO A 496 -16.72 9.72 21.42
CA PRO A 496 -17.69 9.76 22.52
C PRO A 496 -17.63 8.55 23.47
N ASP A 497 -17.52 7.34 22.91
CA ASP A 497 -17.56 6.12 23.72
C ASP A 497 -16.18 5.59 24.16
N ARG A 498 -15.09 6.14 23.59
CA ARG A 498 -13.72 5.63 23.79
C ARG A 498 -12.73 6.67 24.35
N GLY A 499 -13.12 7.94 24.43
CA GLY A 499 -12.20 9.04 24.74
C GLY A 499 -11.13 9.19 23.66
N ALA A 500 -9.91 9.50 24.08
CA ALA A 500 -8.76 9.69 23.21
C ALA A 500 -8.33 8.40 22.52
N VAL A 501 -8.38 8.38 21.18
CA VAL A 501 -7.92 7.27 20.33
C VAL A 501 -6.82 7.78 19.41
N VAL A 502 -5.66 7.11 19.39
CA VAL A 502 -4.59 7.39 18.43
C VAL A 502 -4.87 6.64 17.14
N VAL A 503 -4.90 7.36 16.02
CA VAL A 503 -5.17 6.83 14.68
C VAL A 503 -4.08 7.28 13.69
N PRO A 504 -3.72 6.44 12.71
CA PRO A 504 -2.88 6.88 11.60
C PRO A 504 -3.67 7.79 10.67
N ALA A 505 -3.05 8.85 10.20
CA ALA A 505 -3.58 9.76 9.20
C ALA A 505 -3.07 9.40 7.79
N TRP A 506 -3.59 10.10 6.78
CA TRP A 506 -3.11 9.95 5.41
C TRP A 506 -1.59 10.22 5.31
N PRO A 507 -0.79 9.29 4.74
CA PRO A 507 0.66 9.35 4.81
C PRO A 507 1.30 10.41 3.90
N VAL A 508 0.56 10.94 2.91
CA VAL A 508 1.07 11.96 1.99
C VAL A 508 0.72 13.35 2.51
N ARG A 509 1.73 14.21 2.65
CA ARG A 509 1.54 15.61 3.04
C ARG A 509 1.22 16.47 1.82
N PHE A 510 0.17 17.28 1.90
CA PHE A 510 -0.25 18.19 0.83
C PHE A 510 0.25 19.59 1.14
N GLY A 511 1.05 20.17 0.24
CA GLY A 511 1.67 21.48 0.49
C GLY A 511 2.59 21.52 1.72
N GLY A 512 3.06 20.35 2.19
CA GLY A 512 3.85 20.23 3.41
C GLY A 512 3.02 20.06 4.69
N GLU A 513 1.70 19.88 4.62
CA GLU A 513 0.84 19.68 5.80
C GLU A 513 0.22 18.27 5.81
N ALA A 514 0.00 17.72 7.01
CA ALA A 514 -0.76 16.48 7.16
C ALA A 514 -2.25 16.74 6.94
N MET A 515 -3.00 15.69 6.59
CA MET A 515 -4.47 15.79 6.53
C MET A 515 -5.05 15.67 7.94
N ASP A 516 -6.00 16.55 8.28
CA ASP A 516 -6.66 16.53 9.58
C ASP A 516 -7.58 15.31 9.69
N VAL A 517 -7.44 14.58 10.79
CA VAL A 517 -8.33 13.46 11.10
C VAL A 517 -9.45 13.91 12.03
N VAL A 518 -10.69 13.58 11.66
CA VAL A 518 -11.88 13.75 12.49
C VAL A 518 -12.36 12.36 12.90
N ARG A 519 -12.86 12.21 14.13
CA ARG A 519 -13.36 10.93 14.63
C ARG A 519 -14.38 10.28 13.68
N ALA A 520 -14.49 8.96 13.76
CA ALA A 520 -15.57 8.23 13.11
C ALA A 520 -16.96 8.62 13.68
N PRO A 521 -18.03 8.48 12.87
CA PRO A 521 -19.39 8.83 13.27
C PRO A 521 -20.07 7.70 14.06
N LEU A 522 -20.90 8.07 15.04
CA LEU A 522 -21.85 7.13 15.66
C LEU A 522 -22.90 6.71 14.62
N LEU A 523 -23.52 5.54 14.83
CA LEU A 523 -24.53 5.01 13.90
C LEU A 523 -25.71 5.98 13.73
N GLY A 524 -25.94 6.43 12.49
CA GLY A 524 -27.06 7.32 12.15
C GLY A 524 -26.94 8.74 12.71
N GLU A 525 -25.76 9.12 13.24
CA GLU A 525 -25.50 10.41 13.89
C GLU A 525 -25.90 11.61 13.02
N HIS A 526 -25.81 11.45 11.70
CA HIS A 526 -25.98 12.54 10.74
C HIS A 526 -27.27 12.42 9.92
N ASN A 527 -28.24 11.58 10.31
CA ASN A 527 -29.50 11.38 9.60
C ASN A 527 -30.19 12.72 9.26
N GLU A 528 -30.45 13.56 10.26
CA GLU A 528 -31.17 14.82 10.04
C GLU A 528 -30.35 15.83 9.24
N ALA A 529 -29.06 15.98 9.56
CA ALA A 529 -28.17 16.92 8.88
C ALA A 529 -27.99 16.59 7.40
N VAL A 530 -27.66 15.33 7.07
CA VAL A 530 -27.41 14.91 5.67
C VAL A 530 -28.68 14.98 4.83
N LEU A 531 -29.82 14.51 5.36
CA LEU A 531 -31.07 14.51 4.61
C LEU A 531 -31.61 15.93 4.42
N GLY A 532 -31.45 16.81 5.41
CA GLY A 532 -31.75 18.23 5.27
C GLY A 532 -30.87 18.92 4.24
N GLU A 533 -29.55 18.71 4.30
CA GLU A 533 -28.58 19.37 3.41
C GLU A 533 -28.66 18.90 1.94
N LEU A 534 -28.81 17.59 1.69
CA LEU A 534 -28.75 17.06 0.32
C LEU A 534 -30.11 16.96 -0.36
N LEU A 535 -31.18 16.75 0.40
CA LEU A 535 -32.52 16.50 -0.14
C LEU A 535 -33.53 17.59 0.22
N ASP A 536 -33.10 18.66 0.91
CA ASP A 536 -33.97 19.70 1.45
C ASP A 536 -35.12 19.11 2.30
N MET A 537 -34.86 17.98 2.95
CA MET A 537 -35.87 17.19 3.63
C MET A 537 -36.24 17.83 4.99
N PRO A 538 -37.51 18.18 5.24
CA PRO A 538 -37.91 18.74 6.52
C PRO A 538 -37.84 17.69 7.64
N PRO A 539 -37.61 18.11 8.90
CA PRO A 539 -37.52 17.20 10.04
C PRO A 539 -38.72 16.26 10.20
N ALA A 540 -39.92 16.69 9.79
CA ALA A 540 -41.13 15.87 9.83
C ALA A 540 -41.03 14.65 8.88
N GLU A 541 -40.54 14.84 7.66
CA GLU A 541 -40.37 13.73 6.70
C GLU A 541 -39.28 12.75 7.16
N VAL A 542 -38.21 13.26 7.79
CA VAL A 542 -37.19 12.39 8.43
C VAL A 542 -37.81 11.56 9.56
N ALA A 543 -38.69 12.16 10.37
CA ALA A 543 -39.39 11.44 11.42
C ALA A 543 -40.33 10.36 10.86
N ASP A 544 -41.02 10.65 9.75
CA ASP A 544 -41.87 9.67 9.05
C ASP A 544 -41.04 8.49 8.53
N LEU A 545 -39.85 8.75 7.98
CA LEU A 545 -38.94 7.68 7.54
C LEU A 545 -38.45 6.81 8.70
N LYS A 546 -38.15 7.41 9.88
CA LYS A 546 -37.81 6.66 11.10
C LYS A 546 -38.99 5.78 11.55
N GLN A 547 -40.21 6.32 11.58
CA GLN A 547 -41.41 5.56 11.95
C GLN A 547 -41.71 4.42 10.97
N ALA A 548 -41.47 4.64 9.67
CA ALA A 548 -41.61 3.63 8.63
C ALA A 548 -40.49 2.58 8.62
N GLY A 549 -39.49 2.67 9.51
CA GLY A 549 -38.36 1.73 9.57
C GLY A 549 -37.37 1.86 8.43
N ALA A 550 -37.41 2.98 7.69
CA ALA A 550 -36.46 3.30 6.63
C ALA A 550 -35.13 3.83 7.19
N LEU A 551 -35.16 4.49 8.36
CA LEU A 551 -34.02 5.02 9.09
C LEU A 551 -33.83 4.31 10.44
#